data_AF-A0A564YEZ3-F1
#
_entry.id   AF-A0A564YEZ3-F1
#
_cell.length_a   1.000
_cell.length_b   1.000
_cell.length_c   1.000
_cell.angle_alpha   90.00
_cell.angle_beta   90.00
_cell.angle_gamma   90.00
#
_symmetry.space_group_name_H-M   'P 1'
#
loop_
_entity.id
_entity.type
_entity.pdbx_description
1 polymer ?
#
loop_
_entity_poly.entity_id
_entity_poly.type
_entity_poly.pdbx_seq_one_letter_code
_entity_poly.pdbx_strand_id
1 'polypeptide(L)'
;PESPKKSKFKPDEGPIIVYGDCLDAYACVNGLLQMGVPNFRIIMVHPIVKSDSLGTEDGSNVTSNVFEDLTVESVIHREIERLRIRIFKNCQLVCWNDDQAALYVDEIESA
;
A
#
# COMPACT_ATOMS: atom_id res chain seq x y z
N PRO A 1 40.57 -3.08 -9.00
CA PRO A 1 39.63 -3.46 -7.92
C PRO A 1 38.27 -3.83 -8.52
N GLU A 2 37.99 -5.13 -8.61
CA GLU A 2 36.68 -5.62 -9.08
C GLU A 2 35.59 -5.16 -8.10
N SER A 3 34.55 -4.55 -8.66
CA SER A 3 33.34 -4.19 -7.93
C SER A 3 32.69 -5.44 -7.32
N PRO A 4 32.16 -5.38 -6.08
CA PRO A 4 31.54 -6.53 -5.44
C PRO A 4 30.35 -6.97 -6.30
N LYS A 5 30.36 -8.25 -6.70
CA LYS A 5 29.27 -8.89 -7.45
C LYS A 5 27.99 -8.80 -6.62
N LYS A 6 27.10 -7.88 -7.00
CA LYS A 6 25.77 -7.75 -6.39
C LYS A 6 25.07 -9.11 -6.47
N SER A 7 24.67 -9.62 -5.31
CA SER A 7 23.86 -10.84 -5.22
C SER A 7 22.61 -10.63 -6.09
N LYS A 8 22.30 -11.61 -6.95
CA LYS A 8 21.09 -11.55 -7.77
C LYS A 8 19.89 -11.66 -6.84
N PHE A 9 19.19 -10.55 -6.64
CA PHE A 9 17.93 -10.52 -5.90
C PHE A 9 17.00 -11.58 -6.48
N LYS A 10 16.53 -12.50 -5.63
CA LYS A 10 15.53 -13.44 -6.05
C LYS A 10 14.15 -12.81 -5.86
N PRO A 11 13.27 -12.80 -6.88
CA PRO A 11 11.95 -12.17 -6.79
C PRO A 11 11.06 -12.70 -5.65
N ASP A 12 11.38 -13.87 -5.12
CA ASP A 12 10.71 -14.54 -4.00
C ASP A 12 11.11 -13.98 -2.61
N GLU A 13 11.99 -12.98 -2.52
CA GLU A 13 12.47 -12.44 -1.23
C GLU A 13 11.97 -11.00 -0.91
N GLY A 14 11.37 -10.28 -1.88
CA GLY A 14 10.98 -8.87 -1.75
C GLY A 14 9.59 -8.57 -1.15
N PRO A 15 9.34 -7.33 -0.69
CA PRO A 15 7.96 -6.89 -0.44
C PRO A 15 7.15 -6.83 -1.73
N ILE A 16 5.85 -7.04 -1.62
CA ILE A 16 4.88 -6.82 -2.71
C ILE A 16 4.06 -5.59 -2.32
N ILE A 17 4.19 -4.54 -3.12
CA ILE A 17 3.48 -3.28 -2.90
C ILE A 17 2.19 -3.29 -3.71
N VAL A 18 1.05 -3.18 -3.04
CA VAL A 18 -0.26 -2.95 -3.64
C VAL A 18 -0.63 -1.49 -3.40
N TYR A 19 -0.60 -0.69 -4.46
CA TYR A 19 -0.87 0.74 -4.40
C TYR A 19 -2.33 1.02 -4.78
N GLY A 20 -3.09 1.62 -3.86
CA GLY A 20 -4.50 1.96 -4.05
C GLY A 20 -5.32 1.80 -2.77
N ASP A 21 -6.39 2.58 -2.67
CA ASP A 21 -7.44 2.44 -1.66
C ASP A 21 -8.79 2.33 -2.39
N CYS A 22 -9.02 1.16 -3.00
CA CYS A 22 -10.20 0.84 -3.79
C CYS A 22 -10.44 -0.67 -3.78
N LEU A 23 -11.65 -1.11 -4.17
CA LEU A 23 -12.02 -2.54 -4.15
C LEU A 23 -11.01 -3.42 -4.90
N ASP A 24 -10.45 -2.94 -6.01
CA ASP A 24 -9.45 -3.67 -6.79
C ASP A 24 -8.16 -3.93 -6.01
N ALA A 25 -7.72 -2.99 -5.16
CA ALA A 25 -6.54 -3.16 -4.31
C ALA A 25 -6.77 -4.26 -3.26
N TYR A 26 -7.93 -4.28 -2.61
CA TYR A 26 -8.28 -5.33 -1.64
C TYR A 26 -8.48 -6.69 -2.32
N ALA A 27 -9.10 -6.71 -3.51
CA ALA A 27 -9.25 -7.92 -4.31
C ALA A 27 -7.89 -8.48 -4.74
N CYS A 28 -6.93 -7.62 -5.13
CA CYS A 28 -5.56 -7.98 -5.44
C CYS A 28 -4.86 -8.64 -4.24
N VAL A 29 -4.96 -8.04 -3.05
CA VAL A 29 -4.41 -8.62 -1.81
C VAL A 29 -5.00 -9.99 -1.53
N ASN A 30 -6.32 -10.15 -1.64
CA ASN A 30 -6.96 -11.45 -1.47
C ASN A 30 -6.44 -12.48 -2.50
N GLY A 31 -6.29 -12.08 -3.78
CA GLY A 31 -5.71 -12.93 -4.81
C GLY A 31 -4.28 -13.39 -4.48
N LEU A 32 -3.42 -12.47 -4.01
CA LEU A 32 -2.05 -12.80 -3.58
C LEU A 32 -2.04 -13.81 -2.43
N LEU A 33 -2.92 -13.63 -1.43
CA LEU A 33 -3.07 -14.57 -0.32
C LEU A 33 -3.50 -15.96 -0.81
N GLN A 34 -4.47 -16.03 -1.74
CA GLN A 34 -4.93 -17.29 -2.33
C GLN A 34 -3.84 -17.99 -3.16
N MET A 35 -2.93 -17.22 -3.77
CA MET A 35 -1.75 -17.75 -4.47
C MET A 35 -0.64 -18.23 -3.52
N GLY A 36 -0.83 -18.13 -2.21
CA GLY A 36 0.15 -18.57 -1.21
C GLY A 36 1.27 -17.55 -0.94
N VAL A 37 1.10 -16.30 -1.36
CA VAL A 37 2.04 -15.24 -0.99
C VAL A 37 2.01 -15.05 0.53
N PRO A 38 3.16 -15.11 1.22
CA PRO A 38 3.20 -14.83 2.64
C PRO A 38 2.71 -13.41 2.95
N ASN A 39 1.71 -13.33 3.81
CA ASN A 39 1.03 -12.11 4.26
C ASN A 39 1.99 -11.00 4.72
N PHE A 40 3.08 -11.34 5.42
CA PHE A 40 4.07 -10.35 5.88
C PHE A 40 4.84 -9.65 4.75
N ARG A 41 4.82 -10.20 3.53
CA ARG A 41 5.44 -9.57 2.34
C ARG A 41 4.54 -8.52 1.70
N ILE A 42 3.23 -8.57 1.95
CA ILE A 42 2.27 -7.68 1.32
C ILE A 42 2.24 -6.35 2.08
N ILE A 43 2.38 -5.26 1.32
CA ILE A 43 2.29 -3.89 1.81
C ILE A 43 1.23 -3.18 0.97
N MET A 44 0.20 -2.66 1.62
CA MET A 44 -0.78 -1.79 1.00
C MET A 44 -0.36 -0.33 1.19
N VAL A 45 -0.50 0.48 0.15
CA VAL A 45 -0.27 1.93 0.20
C VAL A 45 -1.54 2.63 -0.27
N HIS A 46 -2.21 3.30 0.65
CA HIS A 46 -3.42 4.06 0.36
C HIS A 46 -3.02 5.51 0.05
N PRO A 47 -3.24 5.99 -1.20
CA PRO A 47 -2.83 7.31 -1.62
C PRO A 47 -3.63 8.42 -0.94
N ILE A 48 -3.04 9.62 -0.87
CA ILE A 48 -3.75 10.84 -0.49
C ILE A 48 -4.77 11.16 -1.58
N VAL A 49 -6.06 11.23 -1.23
CA VAL A 49 -7.10 11.74 -2.11
C VAL A 49 -7.14 13.26 -1.94
N LYS A 50 -6.69 14.01 -2.96
CA LYS A 50 -6.81 15.47 -2.94
C LYS A 50 -8.28 15.85 -3.15
N SER A 51 -8.82 16.69 -2.25
CA SER A 51 -10.17 17.28 -2.28
C SER A 51 -10.60 17.78 -3.66
N ASP A 52 -9.64 18.33 -4.40
CA ASP A 52 -9.86 18.97 -5.71
C ASP A 52 -10.24 17.96 -6.81
N SER A 53 -9.99 16.67 -6.56
CA SER A 53 -10.25 15.56 -7.49
C SER A 53 -11.68 15.02 -7.40
N LEU A 54 -12.40 15.36 -6.32
CA LEU A 54 -13.74 14.85 -6.02
C LEU A 54 -14.87 15.78 -6.47
N GLY A 55 -14.55 16.94 -7.05
CA GLY A 55 -15.55 17.87 -7.59
C GLY A 55 -16.55 18.42 -6.55
N THR A 56 -16.28 18.22 -5.26
CA THR A 56 -17.10 18.72 -4.16
C THR A 56 -16.59 20.10 -3.78
N GLU A 57 -17.37 21.13 -4.15
CA GLU A 57 -17.07 22.55 -3.89
C GLU A 57 -17.09 22.91 -2.39
N ASP A 58 -17.63 22.02 -1.56
CA ASP A 58 -17.50 22.09 -0.11
C ASP A 58 -16.37 21.18 0.33
N GLY A 59 -15.34 21.75 0.97
CA GLY A 59 -14.17 21.09 1.54
C GLY A 59 -14.46 20.09 2.68
N SER A 60 -15.60 19.41 2.62
CA SER A 60 -15.82 18.14 3.29
C SER A 60 -14.82 17.15 2.70
N ASN A 61 -13.83 16.78 3.51
CA ASN A 61 -13.00 15.61 3.26
C ASN A 61 -13.94 14.40 3.16
N VAL A 62 -14.46 14.12 1.98
CA VAL A 62 -15.12 12.85 1.68
C VAL A 62 -14.01 11.82 1.74
N THR A 63 -13.76 11.28 2.93
CA THR A 63 -13.11 10.00 3.11
C THR A 63 -14.05 8.99 2.45
N SER A 64 -13.91 8.82 1.14
CA SER A 64 -14.70 7.88 0.36
C SER A 64 -14.36 6.49 0.89
N ASN A 65 -15.16 5.99 1.83
CA ASN A 65 -15.02 4.63 2.32
C ASN A 65 -15.16 3.70 1.11
N VAL A 66 -14.12 2.92 0.85
CA VAL A 66 -14.02 2.01 -0.30
C VAL A 66 -15.19 1.04 -0.38
N PHE A 67 -15.75 0.66 0.77
CA PHE A 67 -16.81 -0.32 0.88
C PHE A 67 -18.20 0.31 1.03
N GLU A 68 -18.30 1.64 1.06
CA GLU A 68 -19.54 2.41 1.29
C GLU A 68 -20.28 2.10 2.62
N ASP A 69 -19.76 1.16 3.41
CA ASP A 69 -20.26 0.71 4.70
C ASP A 69 -19.11 0.65 5.72
N LEU A 70 -19.22 1.46 6.78
CA LEU A 70 -18.19 1.58 7.83
C LEU A 70 -18.02 0.30 8.64
N THR A 71 -19.09 -0.50 8.77
CA THR A 71 -19.05 -1.79 9.43
C THR A 71 -18.18 -2.74 8.60
N VAL A 72 -18.43 -2.81 7.29
CA VAL A 72 -17.65 -3.65 6.36
C VAL A 72 -16.18 -3.23 6.37
N GLU A 73 -15.90 -1.93 6.24
CA GLU A 73 -14.55 -1.40 6.29
C GLU A 73 -13.82 -1.78 7.57
N SER A 74 -14.47 -1.61 8.73
CA SER A 74 -13.87 -1.94 10.03
C SER A 74 -13.53 -3.43 10.17
N VAL A 75 -14.38 -4.31 9.64
CA VAL A 75 -14.16 -5.77 9.67
C VAL A 75 -12.97 -6.13 8.79
N ILE A 76 -12.89 -5.53 7.60
CA ILE A 76 -11.80 -5.79 6.65
C ILE A 76 -10.48 -5.27 7.20
N HIS A 77 -10.43 -4.04 7.71
CA HIS A 77 -9.19 -3.47 8.27
C HIS A 77 -8.70 -4.28 9.48
N ARG A 78 -9.61 -4.74 10.35
CA ARG A 78 -9.26 -5.64 11.46
C ARG A 78 -8.68 -6.97 10.96
N GLU A 79 -9.22 -7.53 9.90
CA GLU A 79 -8.72 -8.78 9.33
C GLU A 79 -7.34 -8.61 8.69
N ILE A 80 -7.12 -7.51 7.97
CA ILE A 80 -5.80 -7.17 7.40
C ILE A 80 -4.76 -7.00 8.51
N GLU A 81 -5.11 -6.30 9.59
CA GLU A 81 -4.26 -6.16 10.78
C GLU A 81 -3.97 -7.52 11.43
N ARG A 82 -4.99 -8.37 11.60
CA ARG A 82 -4.83 -9.74 12.13
C ARG A 82 -3.87 -10.58 11.29
N LEU A 83 -3.91 -10.42 9.96
CA LEU A 83 -3.00 -11.06 9.01
C LEU A 83 -1.60 -10.42 8.99
N ARG A 84 -1.35 -9.36 9.77
CA ARG A 84 -0.08 -8.61 9.81
C ARG A 84 0.36 -8.07 8.44
N ILE A 85 -0.61 -7.79 7.58
CA ILE A 85 -0.39 -7.07 6.33
C ILE A 85 -0.24 -5.59 6.71
N ARG A 86 0.80 -4.93 6.19
CA ARG A 86 1.07 -3.53 6.50
C ARG A 86 0.24 -2.62 5.61
N ILE A 87 -0.39 -1.60 6.19
CA ILE A 87 -1.08 -0.55 5.44
C ILE A 87 -0.44 0.78 5.78
N PHE A 88 0.04 1.49 4.75
CA PHE A 88 0.46 2.88 4.85
C PHE A 88 -0.66 3.77 4.32
N LYS A 89 -1.31 4.53 5.20
CA LYS A 89 -2.43 5.41 4.86
C LYS A 89 -1.95 6.83 4.57
N ASN A 90 -2.59 7.50 3.62
CA ASN A 90 -2.27 8.87 3.23
C ASN A 90 -0.80 9.03 2.81
N CYS A 91 -0.26 8.04 2.08
CA CYS A 91 1.13 8.04 1.63
C CYS A 91 1.19 8.08 0.11
N GLN A 92 2.16 8.81 -0.43
CA GLN A 92 2.46 8.80 -1.86
C GLN A 92 3.73 8.00 -2.13
N LEU A 93 3.72 7.17 -3.18
CA LEU A 93 4.93 6.54 -3.67
C LEU A 93 5.77 7.60 -4.39
N VAL A 94 6.95 7.90 -3.85
CA VAL A 94 7.86 8.92 -4.40
C VAL A 94 8.60 8.39 -5.63
N CYS A 95 9.24 7.23 -5.50
CA CYS A 95 9.92 6.57 -6.61
C CYS A 95 10.07 5.06 -6.35
N TRP A 96 10.22 4.30 -7.44
CA TRP A 96 10.77 2.95 -7.37
C TRP A 96 12.29 3.07 -7.26
N ASN A 97 12.87 2.53 -6.21
CA ASN A 97 14.32 2.47 -6.07
C ASN A 97 14.80 1.06 -6.42
N ASP A 98 15.64 0.96 -7.44
CA ASP A 98 16.31 -0.30 -7.83
C ASP A 98 17.48 -0.66 -6.89
N ASP A 99 17.75 0.18 -5.89
CA ASP A 99 18.71 -0.13 -4.84
C ASP A 99 18.16 -1.20 -3.89
N GLN A 100 18.77 -2.38 -3.96
CA GLN A 100 18.47 -3.55 -3.12
C GLN A 100 18.56 -3.27 -1.61
N ALA A 101 19.19 -2.16 -1.19
CA ALA A 101 19.33 -1.77 0.20
C ALA A 101 18.35 -0.66 0.65
N ALA A 102 17.52 -0.12 -0.24
CA ALA A 102 16.70 1.03 0.07
C ALA A 102 15.37 0.66 0.75
N LEU A 103 15.30 0.90 2.07
CA LEU A 103 14.04 1.14 2.79
C LEU A 103 14.06 2.60 3.25
N TYR A 104 13.94 3.53 2.30
CA TYR A 104 13.71 4.94 2.61
C TYR A 104 12.26 5.27 2.29
N VAL A 105 11.51 5.60 3.32
CA VAL A 105 10.19 6.22 3.22
C VAL A 105 10.38 7.63 3.74
N ASP A 106 10.34 8.61 2.83
CA ASP A 106 10.32 10.00 3.25
C ASP A 106 8.90 10.33 3.73
N GLU A 107 8.78 10.72 4.99
CA GLU A 107 7.55 11.27 5.53
C GLU A 107 7.33 12.64 4.88
N ILE A 108 6.28 12.78 4.08
CA ILE A 108 5.94 14.05 3.44
C ILE A 108 5.31 14.92 4.53
N GLU A 109 6.08 15.87 5.08
CA GLU A 109 5.53 16.93 5.91
C GLU A 109 4.43 17.65 5.11
N SER A 110 3.22 17.66 5.66
CA SER A 110 2.05 18.25 5.01
C SER A 110 2.31 19.73 4.75
N ALA A 111 2.20 20.15 3.47
CA ALA A 111 2.30 21.55 3.05
C ALA A 111 1.03 22.34 3.38
#